data_AF-V5FWI8-F1
#
_entry.id   AF-V5FWI8-F1
#
_cell.length_a   1.000
_cell.length_b   1.000
_cell.length_c   1.000
_cell.angle_alpha   90.00
_cell.angle_beta   90.00
_cell.angle_gamma   90.00
#
_symmetry.space_group_name_H-M   'P 1'
#
loop_
_entity.id
_entity.type
_entity.pdbx_description
1 polymer ?
#
loop_
_entity_poly.entity_id
_entity_poly.type
_entity_poly.pdbx_seq_one_letter_code
_entity_poly.pdbx_strand_id
1 'polypeptide(L)'
;FKKDENKDINGVKELMAIYSNAFEQQKKNTALGQVKQYPLIVLEGLDGSGKTTMGKRLAKKLNAKQWRTPPESISHLRNLFDDNVLRTAFYSLGNYIAALEVQSILRYEPVVMDRYWHSTAAYAIAQAVADDPAKYKMPPSGHQIYCWPNDLFKPD
;
A
#
# COMPACT_ATOMS: atom_id res chain seq x y z
N PHE A 1 -15.90 0.33 0.83
CA PHE A 1 -16.11 -1.14 0.73
C PHE A 1 -17.39 -1.66 1.41
N LYS A 2 -17.79 -1.22 2.62
CA LYS A 2 -18.92 -1.84 3.36
C LYS A 2 -20.34 -1.36 3.02
N LYS A 3 -20.51 -0.30 2.24
CA LYS A 3 -21.84 0.13 1.79
C LYS A 3 -22.36 -0.83 0.72
N ASP A 4 -23.65 -1.17 0.75
CA ASP A 4 -24.25 -2.15 -0.17
C ASP A 4 -24.06 -1.78 -1.65
N GLU A 5 -24.12 -0.49 -1.99
CA GLU A 5 -23.88 0.05 -3.33
C GLU A 5 -22.52 -0.32 -3.95
N ASN A 6 -21.53 -0.71 -3.14
CA ASN A 6 -20.19 -1.06 -3.61
C ASN A 6 -19.98 -2.57 -3.81
N LYS A 7 -20.92 -3.42 -3.36
CA LYS A 7 -20.78 -4.89 -3.45
C LYS A 7 -20.95 -5.43 -4.87
N ASP A 8 -21.57 -4.64 -5.73
CA ASP A 8 -21.87 -4.98 -7.13
C ASP A 8 -20.79 -4.52 -8.11
N ILE A 9 -19.77 -3.81 -7.63
CA ILE A 9 -18.60 -3.44 -8.44
C ILE A 9 -17.71 -4.68 -8.60
N ASN A 10 -17.46 -5.04 -9.87
CA ASN A 10 -16.58 -6.15 -10.25
C ASN A 10 -15.21 -6.04 -9.54
N GLY A 11 -14.71 -7.16 -9.00
CA GLY A 11 -13.41 -7.23 -8.33
C GLY A 11 -13.42 -6.90 -6.83
N VAL A 12 -14.46 -6.26 -6.28
CA VAL A 12 -14.50 -5.94 -4.83
C VAL A 12 -14.51 -7.20 -3.96
N LYS A 13 -15.31 -8.21 -4.32
CA LYS A 13 -15.39 -9.48 -3.59
C LYS A 13 -14.03 -10.20 -3.58
N GLU A 14 -13.35 -10.22 -4.71
CA GLU A 14 -12.04 -10.84 -4.86
C GLU A 14 -10.96 -10.10 -4.06
N LEU A 15 -10.91 -8.76 -4.17
CA LEU A 15 -9.99 -7.93 -3.40
C LEU A 15 -10.13 -8.15 -1.89
N MET A 16 -11.37 -8.22 -1.40
CA MET A 16 -11.66 -8.49 0.01
C MET A 16 -11.27 -9.91 0.43
N ALA A 17 -11.41 -10.90 -0.45
CA ALA A 17 -10.98 -12.27 -0.21
C ALA A 17 -9.44 -12.36 -0.10
N ILE A 18 -8.72 -11.69 -1.00
CA ILE A 18 -7.25 -11.61 -0.97
C ILE A 18 -6.77 -10.96 0.34
N TYR A 19 -7.37 -9.83 0.72
CA TYR A 19 -7.08 -9.19 2.00
C TYR A 19 -7.32 -10.12 3.20
N SER A 20 -8.49 -10.78 3.24
CA SER A 20 -8.85 -11.66 4.36
C SER A 20 -7.88 -12.84 4.48
N ASN A 21 -7.45 -13.41 3.35
CA ASN A 21 -6.48 -14.49 3.33
C ASN A 21 -5.10 -14.03 3.82
N ALA A 22 -4.61 -12.88 3.35
CA ALA A 22 -3.35 -12.30 3.82
C ALA A 22 -3.39 -11.99 5.33
N PHE A 23 -4.53 -11.49 5.82
CA PHE A 23 -4.74 -11.19 7.23
C PHE A 23 -4.70 -12.45 8.10
N GLU A 24 -5.43 -13.49 7.71
CA GLU A 24 -5.44 -14.77 8.44
C GLU A 24 -4.06 -15.45 8.45
N GLN A 25 -3.32 -15.37 7.34
CA GLN A 25 -1.93 -15.86 7.31
C GLN A 25 -1.05 -15.09 8.29
N GLN A 26 -1.14 -13.76 8.31
CA GLN A 26 -0.32 -12.96 9.21
C GLN A 26 -0.70 -13.13 10.69
N LYS A 27 -1.99 -13.33 10.98
CA LYS A 27 -2.47 -13.67 12.32
C LYS A 27 -1.89 -15.00 12.80
N LYS A 28 -1.86 -16.03 11.93
CA LYS A 28 -1.20 -17.32 12.23
C LYS A 28 0.29 -17.14 12.48
N ASN A 29 0.99 -16.37 11.66
CA ASN A 29 2.42 -16.09 11.85
C ASN A 29 2.68 -15.43 13.22
N THR A 30 1.89 -14.42 13.56
CA THR A 30 1.98 -13.71 14.84
C THR A 30 1.73 -14.64 16.03
N ALA A 31 0.73 -15.52 15.93
CA ALA A 31 0.43 -16.52 16.96
C ALA A 31 1.58 -17.54 17.16
N LEU A 32 2.37 -17.80 16.11
CA LEU A 32 3.57 -18.63 16.16
C LEU A 32 4.82 -17.87 16.67
N GLY A 33 4.65 -16.64 17.18
CA GLY A 33 5.76 -15.81 17.67
C GLY A 33 6.71 -15.33 16.57
N GLN A 34 6.27 -15.35 15.32
CA GLN A 34 7.09 -14.96 14.19
C GLN A 34 7.19 -13.44 14.11
N VAL A 35 8.34 -12.89 14.48
CA VAL A 35 8.62 -11.46 14.47
C VAL A 35 9.57 -11.07 13.34
N LYS A 36 9.42 -9.85 12.86
CA LYS A 36 10.33 -9.19 11.91
C LYS A 36 11.77 -9.23 12.40
N GLN A 37 12.71 -9.58 11.51
CA GLN A 37 14.16 -9.59 11.77
C GLN A 37 14.95 -8.61 10.88
N TYR A 38 14.37 -8.23 9.74
CA TYR A 38 15.03 -7.41 8.73
C TYR A 38 14.22 -6.14 8.42
N PRO A 39 14.85 -5.09 7.88
CA PRO A 39 14.18 -3.82 7.66
C PRO A 39 13.28 -3.83 6.42
N LEU A 40 12.18 -3.09 6.51
CA LEU A 40 11.35 -2.63 5.41
C LEU A 40 11.77 -1.20 5.06
N ILE A 41 12.34 -1.03 3.88
CA ILE A 41 12.79 0.25 3.34
C ILE A 41 11.80 0.66 2.25
N VAL A 42 11.24 1.86 2.34
CA VAL A 42 10.28 2.38 1.35
C VAL A 42 10.91 3.52 0.56
N LEU A 43 10.77 3.47 -0.76
CA LEU A 43 11.18 4.53 -1.67
C LEU A 43 9.95 5.25 -2.20
N GLU A 44 9.78 6.51 -1.79
CA GLU A 44 8.69 7.40 -2.24
C GLU A 44 9.19 8.42 -3.27
N GLY A 45 8.26 9.03 -4.00
CA GLY A 45 8.54 10.09 -4.98
C GLY A 45 7.69 10.02 -6.24
N LEU A 46 7.73 11.06 -7.08
CA LEU A 46 6.89 11.18 -8.28
C LEU A 46 7.21 10.17 -9.39
N ASP A 47 6.28 9.94 -10.31
CA ASP A 47 6.54 9.11 -11.48
C ASP A 47 7.70 9.66 -12.32
N GLY A 48 8.48 8.77 -12.95
CA GLY A 48 9.65 9.17 -13.73
C GLY A 48 10.88 9.60 -12.92
N SER A 49 10.85 9.64 -11.58
CA SER A 49 12.00 10.07 -10.76
C SER A 49 13.12 9.04 -10.58
N GLY A 50 13.03 7.88 -11.26
CA GLY A 50 14.05 6.83 -11.19
C GLY A 50 13.98 5.88 -9.99
N LYS A 51 12.92 5.94 -9.17
CA LYS A 51 12.71 5.08 -7.98
C LYS A 51 12.89 3.59 -8.28
N THR A 52 12.22 3.08 -9.31
CA THR A 52 12.27 1.66 -9.65
C THR A 52 13.71 1.22 -9.99
N THR A 53 14.46 2.06 -10.72
CA THR A 53 15.87 1.80 -11.04
C THR A 53 16.74 1.81 -9.79
N MET A 54 16.56 2.80 -8.92
CA MET A 54 17.33 2.90 -7.69
C MET A 54 16.97 1.82 -6.67
N GLY A 55 15.69 1.49 -6.54
CA GLY A 55 15.20 0.39 -5.71
C GLY A 55 15.78 -0.93 -6.14
N LYS A 56 15.87 -1.23 -7.45
CA LYS A 56 16.50 -2.45 -7.98
C LYS A 56 17.97 -2.53 -7.58
N ARG A 57 18.70 -1.43 -7.72
CA ARG A 57 20.11 -1.34 -7.34
C ARG A 57 20.31 -1.48 -5.83
N LEU A 58 19.47 -0.83 -5.03
CA LEU A 58 19.51 -0.91 -3.57
C LEU A 58 19.21 -2.33 -3.09
N ALA A 59 18.14 -2.94 -3.61
CA ALA A 59 17.77 -4.30 -3.27
C ALA A 59 18.90 -5.29 -3.58
N LYS A 60 19.53 -5.16 -4.75
CA LYS A 60 20.69 -5.98 -5.12
C LYS A 60 21.87 -5.78 -4.16
N LYS A 61 22.16 -4.54 -3.75
CA LYS A 61 23.26 -4.25 -2.81
C LYS A 61 23.00 -4.81 -1.40
N LEU A 62 21.74 -4.85 -0.98
CA LEU A 62 21.32 -5.30 0.35
C LEU A 62 20.96 -6.79 0.41
N ASN A 63 21.01 -7.52 -0.70
CA ASN A 63 20.40 -8.85 -0.83
C ASN A 63 18.95 -8.85 -0.32
N ALA A 64 18.21 -7.80 -0.67
CA ALA A 64 16.83 -7.57 -0.24
C ALA A 64 15.84 -7.97 -1.32
N LYS A 65 14.63 -8.33 -0.89
CA LYS A 65 13.49 -8.53 -1.77
C LYS A 65 12.98 -7.20 -2.32
N GLN A 66 12.74 -7.15 -3.62
CA GLN A 66 11.99 -6.06 -4.25
C GLN A 66 10.49 -6.22 -4.00
N TRP A 67 9.81 -5.15 -3.61
CA TRP A 67 8.35 -5.09 -3.48
C TRP A 67 7.79 -3.80 -4.07
N ARG A 68 6.46 -3.75 -4.28
CA ARG A 68 5.76 -2.57 -4.79
C ARG A 68 4.33 -2.51 -4.26
N THR A 69 3.73 -1.33 -4.38
CA THR A 69 2.29 -1.13 -4.18
C THR A 69 1.63 -0.61 -5.47
N PRO A 70 0.44 -1.15 -5.87
CA PRO A 70 -0.23 -2.31 -5.29
C PRO A 70 0.61 -3.60 -5.46
N PRO A 71 0.48 -4.59 -4.55
CA PRO A 71 1.22 -5.84 -4.64
C PRO A 71 0.77 -6.67 -5.84
N GLU A 72 1.62 -7.62 -6.25
CA GLU A 72 1.35 -8.48 -7.40
C GLU A 72 0.04 -9.25 -7.27
N SER A 73 -0.28 -9.67 -6.04
CA SER A 73 -1.49 -10.42 -5.68
C SER A 73 -2.80 -9.73 -6.04
N ILE A 74 -2.80 -8.41 -6.24
CA ILE A 74 -3.99 -7.65 -6.66
C ILE A 74 -3.76 -6.83 -7.94
N SER A 75 -2.60 -7.00 -8.59
CA SER A 75 -2.22 -6.17 -9.73
C SER A 75 -3.18 -6.33 -10.91
N HIS A 76 -3.73 -7.53 -11.11
CA HIS A 76 -4.71 -7.86 -12.14
C HIS A 76 -6.06 -7.17 -11.91
N LEU A 77 -6.39 -6.79 -10.67
CA LEU A 77 -7.63 -6.10 -10.35
C LEU A 77 -7.57 -4.60 -10.63
N ARG A 78 -6.37 -4.02 -10.80
CA ARG A 78 -6.15 -2.57 -10.90
C ARG A 78 -7.08 -1.90 -11.91
N ASN A 79 -7.19 -2.45 -13.12
CA ASN A 79 -7.98 -1.85 -14.20
C ASN A 79 -9.48 -1.75 -13.87
N LEU A 80 -9.99 -2.57 -12.95
CA LEU A 80 -11.38 -2.51 -12.49
C LEU A 80 -11.66 -1.29 -11.60
N PHE A 81 -10.60 -0.66 -11.06
CA PHE A 81 -10.68 0.44 -10.10
C PHE A 81 -10.13 1.76 -10.63
N ASP A 82 -9.35 1.79 -11.71
CA ASP A 82 -8.61 2.99 -12.16
C ASP A 82 -9.52 4.17 -12.56
N ASP A 83 -10.74 3.91 -13.06
CA ASP A 83 -11.76 4.93 -13.43
C ASP A 83 -12.99 4.92 -12.49
N ASN A 84 -12.84 4.38 -11.28
CA ASN A 84 -13.94 4.20 -10.34
C ASN A 84 -13.79 5.11 -9.11
N VAL A 85 -14.91 5.51 -8.49
CA VAL A 85 -14.96 6.18 -7.18
C VAL A 85 -14.21 5.42 -6.07
N LEU A 86 -13.96 4.12 -6.27
CA LEU A 86 -13.21 3.25 -5.38
C LEU A 86 -11.70 3.21 -5.63
N ARG A 87 -11.15 3.96 -6.60
CA ARG A 87 -9.71 3.96 -6.91
C ARG A 87 -8.84 4.16 -5.67
N THR A 88 -9.09 5.23 -4.92
CA THR A 88 -8.33 5.54 -3.68
C THR A 88 -8.48 4.43 -2.64
N ALA A 89 -9.66 3.82 -2.54
CA ALA A 89 -9.90 2.71 -1.64
C ALA A 89 -9.11 1.45 -2.05
N PHE A 90 -9.00 1.17 -3.35
CA PHE A 90 -8.18 0.08 -3.90
C PHE A 90 -6.71 0.25 -3.53
N TYR A 91 -6.11 1.41 -3.80
CA TYR A 91 -4.70 1.66 -3.44
C TYR A 91 -4.49 1.66 -1.91
N SER A 92 -5.46 2.16 -1.14
CA SER A 92 -5.41 2.11 0.32
C SER A 92 -5.41 0.67 0.83
N LEU A 93 -6.33 -0.17 0.37
CA LEU A 93 -6.37 -1.58 0.77
C LEU A 93 -5.16 -2.37 0.24
N GLY A 94 -4.65 -2.02 -0.94
CA GLY A 94 -3.41 -2.56 -1.49
C GLY A 94 -2.20 -2.31 -0.60
N ASN A 95 -2.14 -1.17 0.10
CA ASN A 95 -1.12 -0.92 1.11
C ASN A 95 -1.24 -1.90 2.29
N TYR A 96 -2.43 -2.17 2.80
CA TYR A 96 -2.60 -3.16 3.88
C TYR A 96 -2.26 -4.59 3.42
N ILE A 97 -2.65 -4.97 2.19
CA ILE A 97 -2.30 -6.28 1.64
C ILE A 97 -0.77 -6.41 1.52
N ALA A 98 -0.10 -5.41 0.95
CA ALA A 98 1.36 -5.40 0.88
C ALA A 98 1.99 -5.47 2.27
N ALA A 99 1.44 -4.75 3.26
CA ALA A 99 1.89 -4.81 4.66
C ALA A 99 1.88 -6.23 5.23
N LEU A 100 0.79 -6.95 5.00
CA LEU A 100 0.59 -8.30 5.50
C LEU A 100 1.53 -9.28 4.81
N GLU A 101 1.70 -9.14 3.49
CA GLU A 101 2.59 -9.99 2.69
C GLU A 101 4.07 -9.79 3.06
N VAL A 102 4.55 -8.54 3.14
CA VAL A 102 5.98 -8.27 3.40
C VAL A 102 6.41 -8.65 4.81
N GLN A 103 5.52 -8.58 5.81
CA GLN A 103 5.84 -9.03 7.17
C GLN A 103 6.26 -10.50 7.22
N SER A 104 5.76 -11.34 6.29
CA SER A 104 6.21 -12.73 6.20
C SER A 104 7.65 -12.87 5.67
N ILE A 105 8.06 -11.96 4.79
CA ILE A 105 9.37 -11.93 4.12
C ILE A 105 10.43 -11.34 5.04
N LEU A 106 10.08 -10.30 5.80
CA LEU A 106 10.98 -9.56 6.70
C LEU A 106 11.56 -10.39 7.86
N ARG A 107 11.22 -11.68 7.95
CA ARG A 107 11.86 -12.63 8.87
C ARG A 107 13.14 -13.21 8.31
N TYR A 108 13.27 -13.24 6.99
CA TYR A 108 14.31 -13.96 6.28
C TYR A 108 15.23 -13.03 5.49
N GLU A 109 14.72 -11.91 4.99
CA GLU A 109 15.49 -10.95 4.21
C GLU A 109 14.91 -9.51 4.31
N PRO A 110 15.72 -8.46 4.07
CA PRO A 110 15.20 -7.10 3.98
C PRO A 110 14.25 -6.93 2.79
N VAL A 111 13.39 -5.93 2.84
CA VAL A 111 12.49 -5.58 1.73
C VAL A 111 12.70 -4.13 1.31
N VAL A 112 12.85 -3.89 0.01
CA VAL A 112 12.84 -2.55 -0.60
C VAL A 112 11.54 -2.39 -1.39
N MET A 113 10.66 -1.51 -0.91
CA MET A 113 9.32 -1.30 -1.46
C MET A 113 9.25 0.01 -2.27
N ASP A 114 8.80 -0.09 -3.52
CA ASP A 114 8.49 1.06 -4.38
C ASP A 114 7.06 1.55 -4.10
N ARG A 115 6.97 2.75 -3.49
CA ARG A 115 5.75 3.42 -2.99
C ARG A 115 5.02 2.68 -1.87
N TYR A 116 4.41 3.46 -0.97
CA TYR A 116 3.53 2.92 0.08
C TYR A 116 2.44 3.93 0.47
N TRP A 117 2.20 4.15 1.77
CA TRP A 117 1.14 5.05 2.26
C TRP A 117 1.25 6.49 1.78
N HIS A 118 2.44 7.09 1.80
CA HIS A 118 2.60 8.50 1.47
C HIS A 118 2.29 8.79 0.00
N SER A 119 2.63 7.87 -0.91
CA SER A 119 2.15 7.96 -2.29
C SER A 119 0.63 7.98 -2.35
N THR A 120 -0.06 7.01 -1.75
CA THR A 120 -1.53 6.97 -1.77
C THR A 120 -2.15 8.23 -1.18
N ALA A 121 -1.65 8.70 -0.03
CA ALA A 121 -2.13 9.92 0.62
C ALA A 121 -1.89 11.17 -0.24
N ALA A 122 -0.69 11.33 -0.82
CA ALA A 122 -0.35 12.48 -1.65
C ALA A 122 -1.22 12.57 -2.90
N TYR A 123 -1.39 11.46 -3.63
CA TYR A 123 -2.26 11.43 -4.81
C TYR A 123 -3.73 11.66 -4.43
N ALA A 124 -4.22 11.07 -3.33
CA ALA A 124 -5.60 11.27 -2.88
C ALA A 124 -5.88 12.74 -2.51
N ILE A 125 -4.96 13.41 -1.81
CA ILE A 125 -5.08 14.83 -1.47
C ILE A 125 -5.06 15.67 -2.74
N ALA A 126 -4.08 15.46 -3.62
CA ALA A 126 -3.93 16.23 -4.85
C ALA A 126 -5.17 16.09 -5.74
N GLN A 127 -5.68 14.87 -5.90
CA GLN A 127 -6.88 14.61 -6.69
C GLN A 127 -8.12 15.28 -6.08
N ALA A 128 -8.34 15.17 -4.77
CA ALA A 128 -9.49 15.79 -4.12
C ALA A 128 -9.50 17.32 -4.27
N VAL A 129 -8.32 17.96 -4.16
CA VAL A 129 -8.18 19.41 -4.37
C VAL A 129 -8.37 19.79 -5.84
N ALA A 130 -7.90 18.97 -6.78
CA ALA A 130 -8.07 19.21 -8.20
C ALA A 130 -9.52 19.05 -8.66
N ASP A 131 -10.24 18.06 -8.13
CA ASP A 131 -11.62 17.74 -8.53
C ASP A 131 -12.64 18.76 -8.03
N ASP A 132 -12.47 19.26 -6.80
CA ASP A 132 -13.37 20.24 -6.19
C ASP A 132 -12.59 21.22 -5.30
N PRO A 133 -11.89 22.21 -5.88
CA PRO A 133 -11.08 23.17 -5.15
C PRO A 133 -11.90 24.14 -4.27
N ALA A 134 -13.22 24.24 -4.51
CA ALA A 134 -14.11 25.02 -3.66
C ALA A 134 -14.40 24.31 -2.34
N LYS A 135 -14.48 22.97 -2.38
CA LYS A 135 -14.75 22.12 -1.21
C LYS A 135 -13.50 21.66 -0.48
N TYR A 136 -12.45 21.28 -1.22
CA TYR A 136 -11.23 20.72 -0.65
C TYR A 136 -10.04 21.68 -0.83
N LYS A 137 -9.32 21.92 0.26
CA LYS A 137 -8.07 22.68 0.26
C LYS A 137 -6.91 21.79 0.66
N MET A 138 -5.70 22.20 0.30
CA MET A 138 -4.49 21.56 0.80
C MET A 138 -4.50 21.54 2.33
N PRO A 139 -4.35 20.36 2.96
CA PRO A 139 -4.25 20.29 4.41
C PRO A 139 -3.07 21.14 4.92
N PRO A 140 -3.20 21.82 6.06
CA PRO A 140 -2.12 22.64 6.61
C PRO A 140 -0.95 21.77 7.08
N SER A 141 0.24 22.35 7.18
CA SER A 141 1.41 21.66 7.75
C SER A 141 1.08 21.06 9.13
N GLY A 142 1.54 19.83 9.37
CA GLY A 142 1.26 19.09 10.61
C GLY A 142 -0.13 18.43 10.70
N HIS A 143 -0.97 18.53 9.66
CA HIS A 143 -2.25 17.82 9.63
C HIS A 143 -2.06 16.29 9.76
N GLN A 144 -2.94 15.62 10.51
CA GLN A 144 -2.84 14.18 10.82
C GLN A 144 -2.81 13.28 9.59
N ILE A 145 -3.34 13.74 8.45
CA ILE A 145 -3.31 12.99 7.17
C ILE A 145 -1.88 12.75 6.65
N TYR A 146 -0.91 13.57 7.08
CA TYR A 146 0.50 13.40 6.76
C TYR A 146 1.20 12.42 7.70
N CYS A 147 0.55 12.04 8.80
CA CYS A 147 1.09 11.05 9.71
C CYS A 147 0.92 9.63 9.14
N TRP A 148 1.80 8.74 9.59
CA TRP A 148 1.65 7.32 9.34
C TRP A 148 0.38 6.78 10.01
N PRO A 149 -0.42 5.92 9.36
CA PRO A 149 -1.60 5.32 9.98
C PRO A 149 -1.19 4.40 11.13
N ASN A 150 -1.86 4.53 12.27
CA ASN A 150 -1.52 3.74 13.48
C ASN A 150 -1.76 2.24 13.30
N ASP A 151 -2.60 1.84 12.35
CA ASP A 151 -2.98 0.46 12.07
C ASP A 151 -2.27 -0.14 10.84
N LEU A 152 -1.40 0.63 10.18
CA LEU A 152 -0.60 0.17 9.05
C LEU A 152 0.84 -0.10 9.48
N PHE A 153 1.38 -1.24 9.07
CA PHE A 153 2.76 -1.62 9.38
C PHE A 153 3.76 -0.57 8.90
N LYS A 154 4.56 -0.01 9.80
CA LYS A 154 5.48 1.09 9.52
C LYS A 154 6.82 0.59 8.97
N PRO A 155 7.39 1.22 7.92
CA PRO A 155 8.78 0.99 7.53
C PRO A 155 9.76 1.44 8.62
N ASP A 156 11.00 0.96 8.54
CA ASP A 156 12.10 1.36 9.46
C ASP A 156 12.68 2.73 9.12
#